data_AF-A0A2E5LSF8-F1
#
_entry.id   AF-A0A2E5LSF8-F1
#
_cell.length_a   1.000
_cell.length_b   1.000
_cell.length_c   1.000
_cell.angle_alpha   90.00
_cell.angle_beta   90.00
_cell.angle_gamma   90.00
#
_symmetry.space_group_name_H-M   'P 1'
#
loop_
_entity.id
_entity.type
_entity.pdbx_description
1 polymer ?
#
loop_
_entity_poly.entity_id
_entity_poly.type
_entity_poly.pdbx_seq_one_letter_code
_entity_poly.pdbx_strand_id
1 'polypeptide(L)'
;MATTSYGIFLFLVGFIVHVVLWRVWRPVNTTATIILVFVVSVSIVWFALSICNVFQGLTDVLPQEPIHNILSLLLAFSFALSYIMTYPALENDSPTLKLVYLIAQKRRIGITEEELSRSFSNKNAVEPSIIEMISEGLVRMEGQSIRLTERGHRLATIYRKWRVILGAEMGG
;
A
#
# COMPACT_ATOMS: atom_id res chain seq x y z
N MET A 1 -23.96 7.28 16.80
CA MET A 1 -23.64 7.14 15.36
C MET A 1 -22.64 8.19 14.86
N ALA A 2 -22.60 9.39 15.45
CA ALA A 2 -21.64 10.44 15.06
C ALA A 2 -20.17 10.09 15.36
N THR A 3 -19.89 9.30 16.40
CA THR A 3 -18.51 9.01 16.84
C THR A 3 -17.73 8.11 15.88
N THR A 4 -18.35 7.04 15.39
CA THR A 4 -17.70 6.09 14.48
C THR A 4 -17.45 6.70 13.11
N SER A 5 -18.43 7.45 12.59
CA SER A 5 -18.29 8.18 11.32
C SER A 5 -17.20 9.25 11.40
N TYR A 6 -17.08 9.95 12.53
CA TYR A 6 -16.03 10.93 12.77
C TYR A 6 -14.62 10.32 12.78
N GLY A 7 -14.43 9.20 13.49
CA GLY A 7 -13.13 8.50 13.50
C GLY A 7 -12.73 7.96 12.12
N ILE A 8 -13.68 7.44 11.34
CA ILE A 8 -13.44 6.99 9.97
C ILE A 8 -13.06 8.17 9.06
N PHE A 9 -13.74 9.31 9.20
CA PHE A 9 -13.43 10.51 8.42
C PHE A 9 -12.02 11.03 8.69
N LEU A 10 -11.62 11.11 9.97
CA LEU A 10 -10.24 11.50 10.36
C LEU A 10 -9.19 10.58 9.75
N PHE A 11 -9.42 9.26 9.81
CA PHE A 11 -8.53 8.28 9.18
C PHE A 11 -8.46 8.46 7.66
N LEU A 12 -9.60 8.63 6.99
CA LEU A 12 -9.66 8.82 5.53
C LEU A 12 -8.87 10.05 5.08
N VAL A 13 -8.99 11.18 5.79
CA VAL A 13 -8.23 12.38 5.46
C VAL A 13 -6.73 12.13 5.62
N GLY A 14 -6.29 11.53 6.73
CA GLY A 14 -4.89 11.16 6.94
C GLY A 14 -4.36 10.20 5.87
N PHE A 15 -5.18 9.21 5.48
CA PHE A 15 -4.87 8.26 4.43
C PHE A 15 -4.71 8.94 3.06
N ILE A 16 -5.62 9.86 2.69
CA ILE A 16 -5.52 10.62 1.43
C ILE A 16 -4.25 11.48 1.43
N VAL A 17 -3.96 12.18 2.52
CA VAL A 17 -2.74 12.99 2.67
C VAL A 17 -1.50 12.12 2.50
N HIS A 18 -1.47 10.95 3.14
CA HIS A 18 -0.38 9.98 2.97
C HIS A 18 -0.22 9.57 1.51
N VAL A 19 -1.30 9.13 0.84
CA VAL A 19 -1.24 8.69 -0.57
C VAL A 19 -0.78 9.81 -1.51
N VAL A 20 -1.27 11.04 -1.31
CA VAL A 20 -0.87 12.19 -2.13
C VAL A 20 0.60 12.56 -1.89
N LEU A 21 1.03 12.57 -0.63
CA LEU A 21 2.41 12.92 -0.28
C LEU A 21 3.39 11.88 -0.84
N TRP A 22 3.07 10.59 -0.74
CA TRP A 22 3.88 9.50 -1.31
C TRP A 22 3.90 9.49 -2.84
N ARG A 23 2.89 10.06 -3.49
CA ARG A 23 2.87 10.21 -4.94
C ARG A 23 3.84 11.29 -5.43
N VAL A 24 4.11 12.31 -4.61
CA VAL A 24 4.98 13.44 -4.96
C VAL A 24 6.40 13.23 -4.44
N TRP A 25 6.55 12.60 -3.27
CA TRP A 25 7.83 12.41 -2.62
C TRP A 25 7.87 11.08 -1.86
N ARG A 26 8.80 10.19 -2.25
CA ARG A 26 9.06 8.92 -1.55
C ARG A 26 10.18 9.12 -0.52
N PRO A 27 9.88 9.17 0.79
CA PRO A 27 10.91 9.31 1.82
C PRO A 27 11.70 8.02 1.97
N VAL A 28 12.96 8.13 2.39
CA VAL A 28 13.89 6.99 2.56
C VAL A 28 13.57 6.16 3.82
N ASN A 29 12.98 6.78 4.85
CA ASN A 29 12.54 6.12 6.09
C ASN A 29 11.02 5.99 6.15
N THR A 30 10.49 5.05 5.38
CA THR A 30 9.06 4.92 5.11
C THR A 30 8.21 4.75 6.36
N THR A 31 8.54 3.84 7.27
CA THR A 31 7.73 3.59 8.48
C THR A 31 7.63 4.83 9.40
N ALA A 32 8.76 5.49 9.67
CA ALA A 32 8.79 6.66 10.56
C ALA A 32 8.05 7.85 9.95
N THR A 33 8.20 8.07 8.64
CA THR A 33 7.49 9.16 7.95
C THR A 33 5.98 8.90 7.89
N ILE A 34 5.53 7.64 7.77
CA ILE A 34 4.08 7.32 7.78
C ILE A 34 3.48 7.66 9.14
N ILE A 35 4.15 7.25 10.23
CA ILE A 35 3.72 7.58 11.60
C ILE A 35 3.59 9.10 11.73
N LEU A 36 4.62 9.85 11.31
CA LEU A 36 4.62 11.31 11.39
C LEU A 36 3.47 11.93 10.58
N VAL A 37 3.23 11.47 9.36
CA VAL A 37 2.12 11.98 8.52
C VAL A 37 0.76 11.70 9.15
N PHE A 38 0.53 10.50 9.69
CA PHE A 38 -0.73 10.21 10.38
C PHE A 38 -0.91 11.05 11.64
N VAL A 39 0.13 11.20 12.47
CA VAL A 39 0.06 12.04 13.68
C VAL A 39 -0.20 13.50 13.33
N VAL A 40 0.54 14.07 12.38
CA VAL A 40 0.42 15.47 11.98
C VAL A 40 -0.93 15.75 11.31
N SER A 41 -1.35 14.92 10.35
CA SER A 41 -2.62 15.11 9.65
C SER A 41 -3.82 14.99 10.59
N VAL A 42 -3.87 13.97 11.45
CA VAL A 42 -4.96 13.80 12.43
C VAL A 42 -4.95 14.96 13.44
N SER A 43 -3.79 15.41 13.90
CA SER A 43 -3.68 16.54 14.83
C SER A 43 -4.12 17.86 14.21
N ILE A 44 -3.75 18.13 12.95
CA ILE A 44 -4.18 19.34 12.21
C ILE A 44 -5.69 19.34 12.03
N VAL A 45 -6.27 18.22 11.58
CA VAL A 45 -7.72 18.13 11.34
C VAL A 45 -8.48 18.27 12.66
N TRP A 46 -8.01 17.62 13.73
CA TRP A 46 -8.58 17.77 15.06
C TRP A 46 -8.55 19.22 15.56
N PHE A 47 -7.41 19.89 15.40
CA PHE A 47 -7.22 21.26 15.85
C PHE A 47 -8.07 22.25 15.04
N ALA A 48 -8.09 22.09 13.71
CA ALA A 48 -8.93 22.89 12.81
C ALA A 48 -10.43 22.76 13.15
N LEU A 49 -10.90 21.54 13.41
CA LEU A 49 -12.29 21.30 13.79
C LEU A 49 -12.61 21.83 15.17
N SER A 50 -11.67 21.76 16.12
CA SER A 50 -11.83 22.36 17.45
C SER A 50 -11.98 23.88 17.37
N ILE A 51 -11.19 24.56 16.53
CA ILE A 51 -11.30 26.01 16.29
C ILE A 51 -12.63 26.35 15.61
N CYS A 52 -13.02 25.60 14.58
CA CYS A 52 -14.29 25.82 13.86
C CYS A 52 -15.50 25.63 14.78
N ASN A 53 -15.45 24.68 15.72
CA ASN A 53 -16.53 24.46 16.69
C ASN A 53 -16.69 25.65 17.65
N VAL A 54 -15.58 26.29 18.04
CA VAL A 54 -15.59 27.52 18.85
C VAL A 54 -16.14 28.72 18.08
N PHE A 55 -15.92 28.80 16.77
CA PHE A 55 -16.31 29.96 15.96
C PHE A 55 -17.72 29.90 15.35
N GLN A 56 -18.27 28.71 15.07
CA GLN A 56 -19.50 28.58 14.28
C GLN A 56 -20.72 27.97 14.99
N GLY A 57 -20.64 27.60 16.28
CA GLY A 57 -21.81 27.04 16.98
C GLY A 57 -22.37 25.80 16.29
N LEU A 58 -21.51 25.03 15.62
CA LEU A 58 -21.84 23.81 14.87
C LEU A 58 -21.99 22.62 15.84
N THR A 59 -22.88 22.80 16.80
CA THR A 59 -23.11 21.94 17.96
C THR A 59 -23.78 20.60 17.64
N ASP A 60 -24.32 20.42 16.43
CA ASP A 60 -25.12 19.24 16.06
C ASP A 60 -24.34 18.13 15.35
N VAL A 61 -23.17 18.43 14.78
CA VAL A 61 -22.36 17.46 14.02
C VAL A 61 -21.20 16.90 14.85
N LEU A 62 -20.72 17.67 15.83
CA LEU A 62 -19.60 17.27 16.66
C LEU A 62 -20.08 16.62 17.97
N PRO A 63 -19.45 15.51 18.41
CA PRO A 63 -19.75 14.95 19.71
C PRO A 63 -19.42 15.98 20.80
N GLN A 64 -20.46 16.44 21.52
CA GLN A 64 -20.31 17.43 22.59
C GLN A 64 -19.58 16.86 23.80
N GLU A 65 -19.63 15.54 23.98
CA GLU A 65 -18.95 14.86 25.07
C GLU A 65 -17.46 14.66 24.75
N PRO A 66 -16.54 15.11 25.61
CA PRO A 66 -15.09 14.97 25.40
C PRO A 66 -14.66 13.51 25.27
N ILE A 67 -15.39 12.59 25.91
CA ILE A 67 -15.15 11.13 25.84
C ILE A 67 -15.33 10.62 24.40
N HIS A 68 -16.35 11.10 23.69
CA HIS A 68 -16.63 10.68 22.32
C HIS A 68 -15.58 11.15 21.33
N ASN A 69 -15.00 12.31 21.58
CA ASN A 69 -13.88 12.83 20.81
C ASN A 69 -12.64 11.94 21.00
N ILE A 70 -12.29 11.59 22.26
CA ILE A 70 -11.17 10.69 22.56
C ILE A 70 -11.35 9.32 21.89
N LEU A 71 -12.54 8.73 21.96
CA LEU A 71 -12.85 7.44 21.34
C LEU A 71 -12.67 7.46 19.81
N SER A 72 -13.05 8.57 19.17
CA SER A 72 -12.90 8.73 17.73
C SER A 72 -11.42 8.88 17.32
N LEU A 73 -10.65 9.57 18.14
CA LEU A 73 -9.20 9.72 17.98
C LEU A 73 -8.49 8.37 18.14
N LEU A 74 -8.88 7.60 19.16
CA LEU A 74 -8.37 6.25 19.39
C LEU A 74 -8.70 5.33 18.21
N LEU A 75 -9.92 5.39 17.68
CA LEU A 75 -10.34 4.61 16.51
C LEU A 75 -9.49 4.95 15.27
N ALA A 76 -9.30 6.24 14.99
CA ALA A 76 -8.48 6.69 13.87
C ALA A 76 -7.02 6.20 14.01
N PHE A 77 -6.46 6.27 15.21
CA PHE A 77 -5.12 5.73 15.47
C PHE A 77 -5.06 4.22 15.34
N SER A 78 -6.07 3.46 15.80
CA SER A 78 -6.10 2.01 15.61
C SER A 78 -6.07 1.62 14.13
N PHE A 79 -6.83 2.32 13.27
CA PHE A 79 -6.76 2.10 11.82
C PHE A 79 -5.40 2.51 11.23
N ALA A 80 -4.83 3.63 11.67
CA ALA A 80 -3.51 4.07 11.24
C ALA A 80 -2.42 3.04 11.61
N LEU A 81 -2.44 2.52 12.83
CA LEU A 81 -1.52 1.48 13.30
C LEU A 81 -1.66 0.18 12.49
N SER A 82 -2.89 -0.27 12.24
CA SER A 82 -3.15 -1.44 11.38
C SER A 82 -2.60 -1.23 9.97
N TYR A 83 -2.78 -0.04 9.41
CA TYR A 83 -2.20 0.33 8.13
C TYR A 83 -0.67 0.33 8.15
N ILE A 84 -0.06 0.98 9.15
CA ILE A 84 1.41 1.07 9.31
C ILE A 84 2.03 -0.32 9.44
N MET A 85 1.41 -1.24 10.17
CA MET A 85 1.90 -2.62 10.32
C MET A 85 1.81 -3.40 9.00
N THR A 86 0.82 -3.09 8.17
CA THR A 86 0.64 -3.74 6.85
C THR A 86 1.54 -3.12 5.79
N TYR A 87 1.95 -1.86 5.95
CA TYR A 87 2.70 -1.12 4.95
C TYR A 87 4.05 -1.76 4.57
N PRO A 88 4.92 -2.22 5.49
CA PRO A 88 6.15 -2.93 5.11
C PRO A 88 5.90 -4.18 4.28
N ALA A 89 4.79 -4.88 4.51
CA ALA A 89 4.41 -6.05 3.70
C ALA A 89 3.93 -5.66 2.29
N LEU A 90 3.42 -4.43 2.13
CA LEU A 90 3.06 -3.85 0.83
C LEU A 90 4.27 -3.23 0.11
N GLU A 91 5.23 -2.71 0.86
CA GLU A 91 6.42 -2.03 0.32
C GLU A 91 7.58 -2.98 0.01
N ASN A 92 7.77 -4.04 0.81
CA ASN A 92 8.66 -5.12 0.40
C ASN A 92 8.06 -5.77 -0.84
N ASP A 93 8.62 -5.44 -2.00
CA ASP A 93 8.32 -6.07 -3.26
C ASP A 93 8.40 -7.59 -3.07
N SER A 94 7.25 -8.27 -3.06
CA SER A 94 7.21 -9.72 -3.11
C SER A 94 8.01 -10.16 -4.34
N PRO A 95 9.07 -10.99 -4.18
CA PRO A 95 9.86 -11.50 -5.30
C PRO A 95 8.97 -12.08 -6.38
N THR A 96 7.96 -12.85 -5.98
CA THR A 96 6.91 -13.43 -6.82
C THR A 96 6.17 -12.40 -7.67
N LEU A 97 5.69 -11.28 -7.08
CA LEU A 97 4.99 -10.24 -7.82
C LEU A 97 5.90 -9.53 -8.83
N LYS A 98 7.17 -9.30 -8.46
CA LYS A 98 8.17 -8.72 -9.35
C LYS A 98 8.52 -9.67 -10.50
N LEU A 99 8.66 -10.97 -10.24
CA LEU A 99 8.90 -12.01 -11.24
C LEU A 99 7.73 -12.08 -12.23
N VAL A 100 6.49 -12.18 -11.72
CA VAL A 100 5.26 -12.15 -12.53
C VAL A 100 5.21 -10.92 -13.42
N TYR A 101 5.53 -9.74 -12.89
CA TYR A 101 5.53 -8.51 -13.67
C TYR A 101 6.59 -8.50 -14.79
N LEU A 102 7.81 -8.97 -14.50
CA LEU A 102 8.89 -9.06 -15.50
C LEU A 102 8.57 -10.07 -16.61
N ILE A 103 8.02 -11.23 -16.26
CA ILE A 103 7.55 -12.21 -17.24
C ILE A 103 6.43 -11.61 -18.10
N ALA A 104 5.50 -10.85 -17.49
CA ALA A 104 4.40 -10.19 -18.21
C ALA A 104 4.90 -9.15 -19.23
N GLN A 105 5.99 -8.42 -18.94
CA GLN A 105 6.58 -7.48 -19.89
C GLN A 105 7.13 -8.17 -21.14
N LYS A 106 7.70 -9.38 -21.00
CA LYS A 106 8.26 -10.15 -22.12
C LYS A 106 7.19 -10.85 -23.00
N ARG A 107 5.90 -10.73 -22.64
CA ARG A 107 4.73 -11.22 -23.38
C ARG A 107 4.95 -12.60 -24.01
N ARG A 108 5.07 -12.66 -25.35
CA ARG A 108 5.04 -13.90 -26.14
C ARG A 108 6.39 -14.60 -26.24
N ILE A 109 7.50 -13.94 -25.90
CA ILE A 109 8.84 -14.51 -26.08
C ILE A 109 9.15 -15.49 -24.92
N GLY A 110 8.50 -15.31 -23.76
CA GLY A 110 8.91 -15.97 -22.53
C GLY A 110 10.21 -15.37 -22.01
N ILE A 111 10.64 -15.77 -20.82
CA ILE A 111 11.91 -15.35 -20.22
C ILE A 111 12.62 -16.58 -19.67
N THR A 112 13.95 -16.65 -19.78
CA THR A 112 14.71 -17.75 -19.17
C THR A 112 15.02 -17.43 -17.71
N GLU A 113 15.33 -18.47 -16.94
CA GLU A 113 15.73 -18.31 -15.55
C GLU A 113 17.02 -17.48 -15.40
N GLU A 114 17.96 -17.59 -16.33
CA GLU A 114 19.19 -16.78 -16.33
C GLU A 114 18.91 -15.30 -16.58
N GLU A 115 17.97 -14.96 -17.47
CA GLU A 115 17.55 -13.57 -17.68
C GLU A 115 16.83 -13.00 -16.45
N LEU A 116 16.03 -13.83 -15.80
CA LEU A 116 15.28 -13.46 -14.61
C LEU A 116 16.21 -13.23 -13.42
N SER A 117 17.15 -14.16 -13.16
CA SER A 117 18.14 -14.04 -12.08
C SER A 117 19.11 -12.85 -12.25
N ARG A 118 19.39 -12.42 -13.49
CA ARG A 118 20.14 -11.17 -13.75
C ARG A 118 19.38 -9.90 -13.35
N SER A 119 18.05 -9.96 -13.31
CA SER A 119 17.20 -8.81 -13.02
C SER A 119 16.95 -8.61 -11.50
N PHE A 120 17.45 -9.51 -10.65
CA PHE A 120 17.31 -9.45 -9.20
C PHE A 120 18.67 -9.34 -8.51
N SER A 121 18.77 -8.44 -7.54
CA SER A 121 19.95 -8.29 -6.68
C SER A 121 20.18 -9.53 -5.80
N ASN A 122 19.10 -10.21 -5.40
CA ASN A 122 19.16 -11.44 -4.61
C ASN A 122 18.80 -12.66 -5.47
N LYS A 123 19.81 -13.28 -6.07
CA LYS A 123 19.64 -14.46 -6.94
C LYS A 123 19.09 -15.68 -6.20
N ASN A 124 19.40 -15.81 -4.91
CA ASN A 124 19.00 -16.95 -4.09
C ASN A 124 17.48 -17.00 -3.81
N ALA A 125 16.77 -15.89 -4.01
CA ALA A 125 15.33 -15.81 -3.84
C ALA A 125 14.54 -16.12 -5.13
N VAL A 126 15.20 -16.20 -6.29
CA VAL A 126 14.52 -16.31 -7.59
C VAL A 126 14.02 -17.74 -7.83
N GLU A 127 14.90 -18.73 -7.70
CA GLU A 127 14.59 -20.13 -7.96
C GLU A 127 13.47 -20.67 -7.03
N PRO A 128 13.49 -20.45 -5.70
CA PRO A 128 12.38 -20.85 -4.82
C PRO A 128 11.04 -20.23 -5.22
N SER A 129 11.05 -18.94 -5.60
CA SER A 129 9.83 -18.24 -6.02
C SER A 129 9.31 -18.73 -7.38
N ILE A 130 10.16 -19.14 -8.32
CA ILE A 130 9.71 -19.76 -9.58
C ILE A 130 9.02 -21.09 -9.29
N ILE A 131 9.61 -21.93 -8.43
CA ILE A 131 9.03 -23.23 -8.05
C ILE A 131 7.66 -23.03 -7.39
N GLU A 132 7.54 -22.07 -6.49
CA GLU A 132 6.27 -21.69 -5.86
C GLU A 132 5.26 -21.17 -6.90
N MET A 133 5.68 -20.32 -7.84
CA MET A 133 4.80 -19.81 -8.91
C MET A 133 4.30 -20.90 -9.85
N ILE A 134 5.09 -21.95 -10.08
CA ILE A 134 4.68 -23.13 -10.84
C ILE A 134 3.66 -23.94 -10.04
N SER A 135 3.90 -24.16 -8.74
CA SER A 135 3.00 -24.93 -7.87
C SER A 135 1.63 -24.24 -7.70
N GLU A 136 1.62 -22.91 -7.61
CA GLU A 136 0.39 -22.08 -7.57
C GLU A 136 -0.30 -21.95 -8.94
N GLY A 137 0.36 -22.39 -10.02
CA GLY A 137 -0.15 -22.30 -11.39
C GLY A 137 -0.19 -20.88 -11.94
N LEU A 138 0.62 -19.97 -11.41
CA LEU A 138 0.82 -18.61 -11.94
C LEU A 138 1.67 -18.63 -13.21
N VAL A 139 2.57 -19.62 -13.32
CA VAL A 139 3.54 -19.76 -14.39
C VAL A 139 3.61 -21.20 -14.88
N ARG A 140 4.00 -21.38 -16.15
CA ARG A 140 4.29 -22.67 -16.78
C ARG A 140 5.65 -22.63 -17.47
N MET A 141 6.32 -23.77 -17.43
CA MET A 141 7.53 -24.02 -18.20
C MET A 141 7.15 -24.53 -19.60
N GLU A 142 7.56 -23.80 -20.64
CA GLU A 142 7.52 -24.24 -22.03
C GLU A 142 8.97 -24.38 -22.54
N GLY A 143 9.51 -25.60 -22.45
CA GLY A 143 10.92 -25.87 -22.74
C GLY A 143 11.85 -25.15 -21.77
N GLN A 144 12.73 -24.29 -22.29
CA GLN A 144 13.61 -23.42 -21.49
C GLN A 144 12.99 -22.05 -21.17
N SER A 145 11.74 -21.80 -21.58
CA SER A 145 11.07 -20.51 -21.40
C SER A 145 10.00 -20.57 -20.32
N ILE A 146 10.00 -19.55 -19.47
CA ILE A 146 9.01 -19.34 -18.41
C ILE A 146 7.90 -18.44 -18.98
N ARG A 147 6.65 -18.90 -18.90
CA ARG A 147 5.47 -18.15 -19.37
C ARG A 147 4.39 -18.04 -18.31
N LEU A 148 3.70 -16.92 -18.27
CA LEU A 148 2.57 -16.73 -17.37
C LEU A 148 1.33 -17.47 -17.87
N THR A 149 0.58 -18.02 -16.92
CA THR A 149 -0.78 -18.49 -17.18
C THR A 149 -1.77 -17.31 -17.20
N GLU A 150 -3.03 -17.59 -17.51
CA GLU A 150 -4.12 -16.63 -17.36
C GLU A 150 -4.25 -16.08 -15.92
N ARG A 151 -3.98 -16.94 -14.93
CA ARG A 151 -3.97 -16.53 -13.51
C ARG A 151 -2.82 -15.56 -13.24
N GLY A 152 -1.63 -15.89 -13.74
CA GLY A 152 -0.46 -15.03 -13.66
C GLY A 152 -0.68 -13.66 -14.33
N HIS A 153 -1.34 -13.63 -15.50
CA HIS A 153 -1.68 -12.37 -16.19
C HIS A 153 -2.66 -11.49 -15.40
N ARG A 154 -3.66 -12.09 -14.75
CA ARG A 154 -4.57 -11.34 -13.86
C ARG A 154 -3.80 -10.73 -12.68
N LEU A 155 -2.95 -11.52 -12.04
CA LEU A 155 -2.14 -11.05 -10.92
C LEU A 155 -1.20 -9.92 -11.34
N ALA A 156 -0.51 -10.06 -12.48
CA ALA A 156 0.34 -9.02 -13.05
C ALA A 156 -0.41 -7.70 -13.30
N THR A 157 -1.66 -7.80 -13.75
CA THR A 157 -2.51 -6.63 -14.02
C THR A 157 -2.92 -5.91 -12.74
N ILE A 158 -3.29 -6.67 -11.70
CA ILE A 158 -3.63 -6.13 -10.38
C ILE A 158 -2.41 -5.42 -9.79
N TYR A 159 -1.26 -6.08 -9.81
CA TYR A 159 0.00 -5.52 -9.31
C TYR A 159 0.38 -4.24 -10.05
N ARG A 160 0.28 -4.22 -11.39
CA ARG A 160 0.53 -3.02 -12.19
C ARG A 160 -0.36 -1.84 -11.77
N LYS A 161 -1.67 -2.08 -11.57
CA LYS A 161 -2.61 -1.04 -11.15
C LYS A 161 -2.24 -0.50 -9.77
N TRP A 162 -1.96 -1.38 -8.82
CA TRP A 162 -1.53 -1.01 -7.47
C TRP A 162 -0.23 -0.20 -7.47
N ARG A 163 0.77 -0.63 -8.25
CA ARG A 163 2.06 0.06 -8.35
C ARG A 163 1.93 1.48 -8.92
N VAL A 164 1.06 1.67 -9.93
CA VAL A 164 0.76 2.99 -10.50
C VAL A 164 0.07 3.91 -9.49
N ILE A 165 -0.83 3.38 -8.65
CA ILE A 165 -1.49 4.15 -7.59
C ILE A 165 -0.48 4.63 -6.55
N LEU A 166 0.51 3.79 -6.21
CA LEU A 166 1.55 4.09 -5.22
C LEU A 166 2.70 4.98 -5.74
N GLY A 167 2.66 5.40 -7.02
CA GLY A 167 3.70 6.25 -7.60
C GLY A 167 5.09 5.61 -7.64
N ALA A 168 5.20 4.30 -7.48
CA ALA A 168 6.48 3.59 -7.48
C ALA A 168 6.97 3.40 -8.92
N GLU A 169 8.25 3.71 -9.17
CA GLU A 169 8.85 3.54 -10.49
C GLU A 169 8.74 2.08 -10.98
N MET A 170 8.60 1.90 -12.29
CA MET A 170 8.28 0.61 -12.91
C MET A 170 9.45 -0.39 -12.96
N GLY A 171 10.50 -0.20 -12.14
CA GLY A 171 11.56 -1.18 -11.96
C GLY A 171 12.69 -0.66 -11.09
N GLY A 172 12.95 -1.33 -9.96
CA GLY A 172 14.12 -1.09 -9.11
C GLY A 172 13.82 -0.17 -7.96
#